data_AF-A0A6L5HL67-F1
#
_entry.id   AF-A0A6L5HL67-F1
#
_cell.length_a   1.000
_cell.length_b   1.000
_cell.length_c   1.000
_cell.angle_alpha   90.00
_cell.angle_beta   90.00
_cell.angle_gamma   90.00
#
_symmetry.space_group_name_H-M   'P 1'
#
loop_
_entity.id
_entity.type
_entity.pdbx_description
1 polymer ?
#
loop_
_entity_poly.entity_id
_entity_poly.type
_entity_poly.pdbx_seq_one_letter_code
_entity_poly.pdbx_strand_id
1 'polypeptide(L)'
;ATLMTNHQHTALNMGFLTHPRPDGGAPRGEGFELRTDAHGVVRAGGGLLLTTQLRARAVAHHTDLPECAEQLSIAQQHHATFSHLARDHLAQESG
;
A
#
# COMPACT_ATOMS: atom_id res chain seq x y z
N ALA A 1 8.99 1.03 18.92
CA ALA A 1 7.91 1.06 19.93
C ALA A 1 6.82 0.06 19.54
N THR A 2 6.17 -0.58 20.51
CA THR A 2 5.15 -1.60 20.27
C THR A 2 3.92 -1.33 21.12
N LEU A 3 2.73 -1.43 20.52
CA LEU A 3 1.43 -1.47 21.18
C LEU A 3 0.79 -2.83 20.89
N MET A 4 0.48 -3.63 21.91
CA MET A 4 0.04 -5.02 21.71
C MET A 4 -1.00 -5.48 22.74
N THR A 5 -1.77 -6.50 22.36
CA THR A 5 -2.67 -7.26 23.23
C THR A 5 -2.49 -8.76 22.97
N ASN A 6 -2.64 -9.56 24.02
CA ASN A 6 -2.59 -11.02 23.90
C ASN A 6 -3.82 -11.59 23.16
N HIS A 7 -4.96 -10.89 23.22
CA HIS A 7 -6.19 -11.34 22.54
C HIS A 7 -5.99 -11.30 21.02
N GLN A 8 -6.13 -12.46 20.38
CA GLN A 8 -5.87 -12.66 18.95
C GLN A 8 -4.51 -12.10 18.51
N HIS A 9 -3.54 -12.07 19.43
CA HIS A 9 -2.17 -11.69 19.14
C HIS A 9 -2.04 -10.36 18.36
N THR A 10 -2.89 -9.38 18.68
CA THR A 10 -2.99 -8.13 17.91
C THR A 10 -1.92 -7.13 18.33
N ALA A 11 -1.16 -6.60 17.38
CA ALA A 11 -0.07 -5.67 17.66
C ALA A 11 0.15 -4.65 16.53
N LEU A 12 0.52 -3.42 16.94
CA LEU A 12 1.18 -2.41 16.11
C LEU A 12 2.64 -2.31 16.56
N ASN A 13 3.57 -2.72 15.70
CA ASN A 13 5.00 -2.62 15.92
C ASN A 13 5.60 -1.53 15.02
N MET A 14 6.52 -0.71 15.52
CA MET A 14 7.13 0.42 14.79
C MET A 14 8.63 0.56 15.10
N GLY A 15 9.41 0.94 14.09
CA GLY A 15 10.86 1.09 14.15
C GLY A 15 11.57 -0.23 13.83
N PHE A 16 12.48 -0.65 14.71
CA PHE A 16 13.20 -1.92 14.58
C PHE A 16 12.38 -3.07 15.18
N LEU A 17 12.00 -4.04 14.35
CA LEU A 17 11.11 -5.14 14.71
C LEU A 17 11.96 -6.36 15.11
N THR A 18 11.71 -6.91 16.30
CA THR A 18 12.41 -8.09 16.84
C THR A 18 11.43 -9.17 17.24
N HIS A 19 11.86 -10.44 17.24
CA HIS A 19 11.05 -11.51 17.83
C HIS A 19 10.87 -11.29 19.34
N PRO A 20 9.68 -11.60 19.92
CA PRO A 20 9.47 -11.42 21.36
C PRO A 20 10.33 -12.41 22.16
N ARG A 21 11.28 -11.91 22.96
CA ARG A 21 12.08 -12.66 23.96
C ARG A 21 12.47 -11.73 25.12
N PRO A 22 12.73 -12.25 26.33
CA PRO A 22 13.11 -11.45 27.50
C PRO A 22 14.28 -10.48 27.25
N ASP A 23 15.26 -10.90 26.45
CA ASP A 23 16.50 -10.15 26.21
C ASP A 23 16.60 -9.58 24.78
N GLY A 24 15.47 -9.52 24.05
CA GLY A 24 15.43 -9.15 22.63
C GLY A 24 15.64 -10.37 21.72
N GLY A 25 14.68 -10.62 20.83
CA GLY A 25 14.79 -11.69 19.84
C GLY A 25 15.52 -11.25 18.59
N ALA A 26 15.75 -12.21 17.69
CA ALA A 26 16.39 -11.95 16.40
C ALA A 26 15.68 -10.82 15.63
N PRO A 27 16.42 -9.98 14.89
CA PRO A 27 15.84 -8.97 14.01
C PRO A 27 14.86 -9.61 13.02
N ARG A 28 13.72 -8.96 12.82
CA ARG A 28 12.66 -9.38 11.89
C ARG A 28 12.40 -8.37 10.78
N GLY A 29 12.73 -7.09 10.97
CA GLY A 29 12.60 -6.06 9.94
C GLY A 29 12.63 -4.64 10.49
N GLU A 30 12.45 -3.66 9.60
CA GLU A 30 12.37 -2.24 9.91
C GLU A 30 11.12 -1.62 9.28
N GLY A 31 10.52 -0.64 9.95
CA GLY A 31 9.33 0.07 9.47
C GLY A 31 8.17 -0.04 10.46
N PHE A 32 6.99 -0.44 10.00
CA PHE A 32 5.86 -0.73 10.87
C PHE A 32 5.13 -2.00 10.44
N GLU A 33 4.52 -2.68 11.40
CA GLU A 33 3.73 -3.89 11.21
C GLU A 33 2.43 -3.75 12.02
N LEU A 34 1.28 -3.84 11.34
CA LEU A 34 0.00 -4.10 11.99
C LEU A 34 -0.36 -5.56 11.75
N ARG A 35 -0.51 -6.34 12.83
CA ARG A 35 -0.87 -7.76 12.75
C ARG A 35 -1.99 -8.12 13.71
N THR A 36 -2.74 -9.17 13.36
CA THR A 36 -3.73 -9.82 14.19
C THR A 36 -3.95 -11.23 13.67
N ASP A 37 -4.25 -12.18 14.54
CA ASP A 37 -4.68 -13.53 14.16
C ASP A 37 -6.20 -13.57 13.82
N ALA A 38 -6.89 -12.42 13.94
CA ALA A 38 -8.30 -12.24 13.59
C ALA A 38 -8.47 -11.49 12.24
N HIS A 39 -9.69 -11.05 11.93
CA HIS A 39 -9.94 -10.20 10.76
C HIS A 39 -9.36 -8.79 10.95
N GLY A 40 -8.57 -8.32 9.99
CA GLY A 40 -8.14 -6.93 9.87
C GLY A 40 -9.08 -6.14 8.96
N VAL A 41 -9.51 -4.95 9.40
CA VAL A 41 -10.36 -4.05 8.60
C VAL A 41 -9.79 -2.63 8.66
N VAL A 42 -9.50 -2.06 7.49
CA VAL A 42 -9.14 -0.65 7.33
C VAL A 42 -10.29 0.07 6.61
N ARG A 43 -10.86 1.10 7.24
CA ARG A 43 -11.93 1.93 6.66
C ARG A 43 -11.51 3.39 6.67
N ALA A 44 -11.56 4.03 5.50
CA ALA A 44 -11.22 5.43 5.33
C ALA A 44 -12.26 6.11 4.42
N GLY A 45 -13.17 6.89 5.01
CA GLY A 45 -14.28 7.52 4.28
C GLY A 45 -13.84 8.60 3.29
N GLY A 46 -12.64 9.17 3.46
CA GLY A 46 -12.02 10.13 2.54
C GLY A 46 -11.13 9.49 1.46
N GLY A 47 -11.04 8.16 1.42
CA GLY A 47 -10.15 7.41 0.53
C GLY A 47 -8.98 6.76 1.26
N LEU A 48 -8.36 5.76 0.61
CA LEU A 48 -7.22 5.00 1.12
C LEU A 48 -6.05 5.10 0.13
N LEU A 49 -4.93 5.68 0.55
CA LEU A 49 -3.67 5.67 -0.20
C LEU A 49 -2.74 4.60 0.39
N LEU A 50 -2.53 3.51 -0.36
CA LEU A 50 -1.52 2.51 -0.08
C LEU A 50 -0.46 2.59 -1.19
N THR A 51 0.76 3.01 -0.83
CA THR A 51 1.81 3.31 -1.80
C THR A 51 3.17 2.83 -1.32
N THR A 52 4.06 2.57 -2.28
CA THR A 52 5.48 2.29 -2.07
C THR A 52 6.35 3.52 -2.36
N GLN A 53 5.74 4.66 -2.70
CA GLN A 53 6.43 5.93 -2.98
C GLN A 53 6.92 6.57 -1.68
N LEU A 54 8.23 6.79 -1.61
CA LEU A 54 8.87 7.34 -0.41
C LEU A 54 8.55 8.83 -0.22
N ARG A 55 8.17 9.21 1.01
CA ARG A 55 8.16 10.59 1.51
C ARG A 55 9.16 10.72 2.64
N ALA A 56 10.42 10.97 2.30
CA ALA A 56 11.49 11.06 3.29
C ALA A 56 11.17 12.15 4.32
N ARG A 57 11.27 11.80 5.62
CA ARG A 57 10.99 12.69 6.74
C ARG A 57 9.58 13.32 6.70
N ALA A 58 8.61 12.59 6.13
CA ALA A 58 7.23 13.04 5.94
C ALA A 58 7.15 14.38 5.18
N VAL A 59 8.01 14.56 4.16
CA VAL A 59 7.91 15.70 3.26
C VAL A 59 6.58 15.69 2.50
N ALA A 60 6.00 16.87 2.33
CA ALA A 60 4.71 17.10 1.67
C ALA A 60 3.48 16.57 2.46
N HIS A 61 2.28 16.71 1.90
CA HIS A 61 1.05 16.28 2.56
C HIS A 61 0.93 14.75 2.53
N HIS A 62 0.32 14.14 3.56
CA HIS A 62 0.27 12.67 3.70
C HIS A 62 -0.56 11.95 2.60
N THR A 63 -1.30 12.70 1.80
CA THR A 63 -2.12 12.21 0.68
C THR A 63 -1.59 12.73 -0.67
N ASP A 64 -0.40 13.33 -0.70
CA ASP A 64 0.21 13.73 -1.97
C ASP A 64 0.61 12.50 -2.77
N LEU A 65 0.02 12.36 -3.96
CA LEU A 65 0.19 11.21 -4.85
C LEU A 65 0.53 11.59 -6.32
N PRO A 66 1.31 12.66 -6.61
CA PRO A 66 1.53 13.13 -7.98
C PRO A 66 2.10 12.04 -8.91
N GLU A 67 3.01 11.21 -8.42
CA GLU A 67 3.58 10.12 -9.21
C GLU A 67 2.53 9.06 -9.54
N CYS A 68 1.60 8.76 -8.62
CA CYS A 68 0.49 7.85 -8.89
C CYS A 68 -0.47 8.42 -9.95
N ALA A 69 -0.78 9.71 -9.86
CA ALA A 69 -1.64 10.39 -10.83
C ALA A 69 -1.02 10.38 -12.24
N GLU A 70 0.29 10.62 -12.35
CA GLU A 70 1.02 10.54 -13.63
C GLU A 70 0.99 9.13 -14.22
N GLN A 71 1.26 8.10 -13.41
CA GLN A 71 1.21 6.71 -13.88
C GLN A 71 -0.19 6.31 -14.39
N LEU A 72 -1.24 6.76 -13.71
CA LEU A 72 -2.62 6.54 -14.17
C LEU A 72 -2.91 7.26 -15.49
N SER A 73 -2.40 8.48 -15.67
CA SER A 73 -2.52 9.24 -16.92
C SER A 73 -1.85 8.51 -18.09
N ILE A 74 -0.62 8.01 -17.89
CA ILE A 74 0.12 7.22 -18.89
C ILE A 74 -0.65 5.93 -19.24
N ALA A 75 -1.13 5.21 -18.22
CA ALA A 75 -1.92 3.99 -18.43
C ALA A 75 -3.20 4.26 -19.22
N GLN A 76 -3.89 5.37 -18.94
CA GLN A 76 -5.09 5.80 -19.67
C GLN A 76 -4.77 6.13 -21.14
N GLN A 77 -3.66 6.81 -21.40
CA GLN A 77 -3.21 7.09 -22.76
C GLN A 77 -2.86 5.80 -23.53
N HIS A 78 -2.14 4.87 -22.90
CA HIS A 78 -1.85 3.56 -23.50
C HIS A 78 -3.13 2.79 -23.81
N HIS A 79 -4.09 2.77 -22.88
CA HIS A 79 -5.37 2.11 -23.08
C HIS A 79 -6.16 2.71 -24.25
N ALA A 80 -6.16 4.03 -24.40
CA ALA A 80 -6.80 4.71 -25.52
C ALA A 80 -6.16 4.34 -26.87
N THR A 81 -4.83 4.33 -26.94
CA THR A 81 -4.10 3.93 -28.15
C THR A 81 -4.39 2.48 -28.52
N PHE A 82 -4.34 1.55 -27.57
CA PHE A 82 -4.64 0.15 -27.83
C PHE A 82 -6.10 -0.07 -28.24
N SER A 83 -7.04 0.67 -27.63
CA SER A 83 -8.46 0.60 -28.00
C SER A 83 -8.71 1.08 -29.43
N HIS A 84 -7.98 2.11 -29.89
CA HIS A 84 -8.06 2.59 -31.28
C HIS A 84 -7.52 1.53 -32.24
N LEU A 85 -6.31 1.04 -32.01
CA LEU A 85 -5.70 0.00 -32.85
C LEU A 85 -6.56 -1.27 -32.92
N ALA A 86 -7.15 -1.69 -31.79
CA ALA A 86 -8.01 -2.87 -31.76
C ALA A 86 -9.28 -2.70 -32.62
N ARG A 87 -9.86 -1.49 -32.66
CA ARG A 87 -11.01 -1.19 -33.53
C ARG A 87 -10.61 -1.14 -34.99
N ASP A 88 -9.49 -0.48 -35.30
CA ASP A 88 -8.97 -0.35 -36.67
C ASP A 88 -8.65 -1.72 -37.28
N HIS A 89 -8.19 -2.65 -36.45
CA HIS A 89 -7.85 -4.01 -36.85
C HIS A 89 -8.97 -5.03 -36.60
N LEU A 90 -10.20 -4.59 -36.30
CA LEU A 90 -11.37 -5.45 -36.03
C LEU A 90 -11.12 -6.51 -34.95
N ALA A 91 -10.13 -6.29 -34.09
CA ALA A 91 -9.80 -7.18 -32.98
C ALA A 91 -10.75 -7.00 -31.78
N GLN A 92 -11.58 -5.95 -31.82
CA GLN A 92 -12.64 -5.67 -30.85
C GLN A 92 -13.99 -5.64 -31.57
N GLU A 93 -14.85 -6.63 -31.33
CA GLU A 93 -16.24 -6.59 -31.81
C GLU A 93 -17.03 -5.52 -31.03
N SER A 94 -17.96 -4.85 -31.72
CA SER A 94 -18.94 -4.01 -31.04
C SER A 94 -19.92 -4.95 -30.34
N GLY A 95 -19.79 -5.08 -29.02
CA GLY A 95 -20.75 -5.82 -28.21
C GLY A 95 -22.16 -5.26 -28.30
#